data_AF-A0A938N173-F1
#
_entry.id   AF-A0A938N173-F1
#
_cell.length_a   1.000
_cell.length_b   1.000
_cell.length_c   1.000
_cell.angle_alpha   90.00
_cell.angle_beta   90.00
_cell.angle_gamma   90.00
#
_symmetry.space_group_name_H-M   'P 1'
#
loop_
_entity.id
_entity.type
_entity.pdbx_description
1 polymer ?
#
loop_
_entity_poly.entity_id
_entity_poly.type
_entity_poly.pdbx_seq_one_letter_code
_entity_poly.pdbx_strand_id
1 'polypeptide(L)'
;MNLDLESFRRRLATEPAETVREDLQRAVLDRRDARGDHAAWAELCEQAGLMAMAFHELQLAMRDNRDDAAATFRLAQHYRERGDTTRAVAMLERLVASEPARDSYLSLYLEILVDDGAQPRAEQALARAVQAGLAPAAAAQLRRLLRPPTERDAESAARQDQDVAGIVPTDADCVRFHTLFSGREGVYARQWAKRGGEGGYSPVHEPFTPAIVRNHLLGTYTVGVYPVRLDGTATFFAVDLDINKTALQRAAGDHPFADSLRQTLRREGPRLLGVLRELGFSVLFENSGYKGRHYWVFLA
;
A
#
# COMPACT_ATOMS: atom_id res chain seq x y z
N MET A 1 3.30 -37.95 -21.07
CA MET A 1 3.42 -37.11 -22.29
C MET A 1 4.21 -35.89 -21.85
N ASN A 2 5.44 -35.69 -22.35
CA ASN A 2 6.21 -34.49 -21.98
C ASN A 2 5.53 -33.29 -22.62
N LEU A 3 4.81 -32.51 -21.82
CA LEU A 3 4.19 -31.27 -22.26
C LEU A 3 5.28 -30.24 -22.50
N ASP A 4 5.22 -29.58 -23.66
CA ASP A 4 6.13 -28.52 -24.05
C ASP A 4 5.63 -27.14 -23.60
N LEU A 5 6.43 -26.11 -23.87
CA LEU A 5 6.18 -24.76 -23.41
C LEU A 5 4.88 -24.17 -23.99
N GLU A 6 4.58 -24.44 -25.26
CA GLU A 6 3.34 -24.02 -25.93
C GLU A 6 2.11 -24.72 -25.37
N SER A 7 2.24 -26.00 -25.01
CA SER A 7 1.16 -26.70 -24.32
C SER A 7 0.83 -26.05 -22.98
N PHE A 8 1.82 -25.65 -22.18
CA PHE A 8 1.57 -25.00 -20.90
C PHE A 8 1.00 -23.59 -21.06
N ARG A 9 1.47 -22.80 -22.05
CA ARG A 9 0.86 -21.50 -22.40
C ARG A 9 -0.63 -21.64 -22.68
N ARG A 10 -0.99 -22.61 -23.53
CA ARG A 10 -2.39 -22.85 -23.89
C ARG A 10 -3.23 -23.23 -22.68
N ARG A 11 -2.72 -24.15 -21.85
CA ARG A 11 -3.42 -24.61 -20.65
C ARG A 11 -3.63 -23.48 -19.65
N LEU A 12 -2.62 -22.67 -19.36
CA LEU A 12 -2.76 -21.51 -18.45
C LEU A 12 -3.71 -20.43 -19.00
N ALA A 13 -3.94 -20.38 -20.31
CA ALA A 13 -4.91 -19.48 -20.92
C ALA A 13 -6.37 -20.00 -20.82
N THR A 14 -6.57 -21.31 -20.68
CA THR A 14 -7.90 -21.95 -20.75
C THR A 14 -8.34 -22.65 -19.47
N GLU A 15 -7.41 -22.95 -18.58
CA GLU A 15 -7.62 -23.68 -17.32
C GLU A 15 -7.18 -22.82 -16.13
N PRO A 16 -7.79 -22.99 -14.94
CA PRO A 16 -7.29 -22.38 -13.71
C PRO A 16 -5.84 -22.78 -13.42
N ALA A 17 -5.02 -21.85 -12.94
CA ALA A 17 -3.60 -22.06 -12.62
C ALA A 17 -3.37 -23.28 -11.69
N GLU A 18 -4.30 -23.53 -10.77
CA GLU A 18 -4.29 -24.63 -9.81
C GLU A 18 -4.24 -26.00 -10.48
N THR A 19 -4.92 -26.17 -11.63
CA THR A 19 -5.01 -27.47 -12.32
C THR A 19 -3.78 -27.76 -13.18
N VAL A 20 -3.03 -26.72 -13.55
CA VAL A 20 -1.81 -26.82 -14.37
C VAL A 20 -0.56 -26.93 -13.50
N ARG A 21 -0.63 -26.47 -12.25
CA ARG A 21 0.51 -26.27 -11.33
C ARG A 21 1.38 -27.52 -11.14
N GLU A 22 0.79 -28.68 -10.87
CA GLU A 22 1.55 -29.91 -10.60
C GLU A 22 2.30 -30.41 -11.83
N ASP A 23 1.65 -30.39 -13.00
CA ASP A 23 2.27 -30.81 -14.25
C ASP A 23 3.40 -29.87 -14.66
N LEU A 24 3.19 -28.55 -14.47
CA LEU A 24 4.21 -27.54 -14.74
C LEU A 24 5.41 -27.70 -13.81
N GLN A 25 5.17 -27.96 -12.52
CA GLN A 25 6.24 -28.21 -11.56
C GLN A 25 7.11 -29.41 -11.96
N ARG A 26 6.49 -30.55 -12.35
CA ARG A 26 7.25 -31.72 -12.84
C ARG A 26 8.04 -31.37 -14.10
N ALA A 27 7.40 -30.71 -15.06
CA ALA A 27 8.05 -30.36 -16.32
C ALA A 27 9.25 -29.42 -16.15
N VAL A 28 9.22 -28.50 -15.18
CA VAL A 28 10.35 -27.61 -14.88
C VAL A 28 11.48 -28.38 -14.18
N LEU A 29 11.16 -29.28 -13.24
CA LEU A 29 12.17 -30.11 -12.56
C LEU A 29 12.91 -31.03 -13.53
N ASP A 30 12.21 -31.60 -14.51
CA ASP A 30 12.79 -32.50 -15.51
C ASP A 30 13.75 -31.80 -16.47
N ARG A 31 13.68 -30.46 -16.59
CA ARG A 31 14.50 -29.65 -17.50
C ARG A 31 15.54 -28.78 -16.83
N ARG A 32 15.81 -28.97 -15.53
CA ARG A 32 16.81 -28.15 -14.79
C ARG A 32 18.21 -28.10 -15.43
N ASP A 33 18.56 -29.15 -16.19
CA ASP A 33 19.84 -29.30 -16.88
C ASP A 33 19.79 -28.89 -18.37
N ALA A 34 18.61 -28.52 -18.87
CA ALA A 34 18.44 -27.99 -20.22
C ALA A 34 19.03 -26.57 -20.34
N ARG A 35 19.22 -26.11 -21.58
CA ARG A 35 19.61 -24.74 -21.90
C ARG A 35 18.53 -24.08 -22.73
N GLY A 36 18.39 -22.76 -22.57
CA GLY A 36 17.42 -21.96 -23.31
C GLY A 36 16.00 -22.01 -22.75
N ASP A 37 15.15 -21.10 -23.22
CA ASP A 37 13.73 -20.94 -22.85
C ASP A 37 13.42 -20.69 -21.36
N HIS A 38 14.42 -20.65 -20.49
CA HIS A 38 14.26 -20.45 -19.05
C HIS A 38 13.45 -19.19 -18.69
N ALA A 39 13.61 -18.09 -19.44
CA ALA A 39 12.81 -16.87 -19.20
C ALA A 39 11.31 -17.10 -19.45
N ALA A 40 10.96 -17.92 -20.45
CA ALA A 40 9.59 -18.26 -20.79
C ALA A 40 9.02 -19.31 -19.81
N TRP A 41 9.82 -20.28 -19.35
CA TRP A 41 9.42 -21.19 -18.27
C TRP A 41 9.18 -20.44 -16.96
N ALA A 42 10.01 -19.45 -16.64
CA ALA A 42 9.79 -18.59 -15.48
C ALA A 42 8.46 -17.84 -15.54
N GLU A 43 8.05 -17.37 -16.72
CA GLU A 43 6.77 -16.69 -16.93
C GLU A 43 5.59 -17.60 -16.64
N LEU A 44 5.63 -18.84 -17.14
CA LEU A 44 4.62 -19.85 -16.82
C LEU A 44 4.57 -20.15 -15.33
N CYS A 45 5.73 -20.25 -14.68
CA CYS A 45 5.80 -20.44 -13.23
C CYS A 45 5.18 -19.26 -12.47
N GLU A 46 5.41 -18.02 -12.88
CA GLU A 46 4.77 -16.84 -12.28
C GLU A 46 3.24 -16.90 -12.42
N GLN A 47 2.73 -17.18 -13.61
CA GLN A 47 1.29 -17.32 -13.86
C GLN A 47 0.65 -18.43 -13.02
N ALA A 48 1.39 -19.52 -12.76
CA ALA A 48 0.93 -20.64 -11.95
C ALA A 48 1.09 -20.46 -10.43
N GLY A 49 1.70 -19.36 -9.98
CA GLY A 49 1.99 -19.09 -8.57
C GLY A 49 3.25 -19.80 -8.03
N LEU A 50 4.10 -20.38 -8.89
CA LEU A 50 5.31 -21.13 -8.54
C LEU A 50 6.54 -20.21 -8.40
N MET A 51 6.49 -19.22 -7.51
CA MET A 51 7.49 -18.15 -7.42
C MET A 51 8.93 -18.63 -7.15
N ALA A 52 9.10 -19.69 -6.36
CA ALA A 52 10.42 -20.25 -6.09
C ALA A 52 11.08 -20.84 -7.35
N MET A 53 10.27 -21.45 -8.21
CA MET A 53 10.72 -22.06 -9.46
C MET A 53 10.94 -21.00 -10.53
N ALA A 54 10.04 -20.01 -10.63
CA ALA A 54 10.23 -18.85 -11.50
C ALA A 54 11.56 -18.16 -11.25
N PHE A 55 11.89 -17.93 -9.97
CA PHE A 55 13.16 -17.35 -9.57
C PHE A 55 14.37 -18.19 -10.01
N HIS A 56 14.30 -19.52 -9.85
CA HIS A 56 15.38 -20.41 -10.29
C HIS A 56 15.55 -20.39 -11.81
N GLU A 57 14.46 -20.47 -12.57
CA GLU A 57 14.47 -20.37 -14.03
C GLU A 57 15.03 -19.02 -14.49
N LEU A 58 14.71 -17.90 -13.84
CA LEU A 58 15.31 -16.60 -14.16
C LEU A 58 16.83 -16.56 -13.90
N GLN A 59 17.33 -17.26 -12.87
CA GLN A 59 18.77 -17.40 -12.65
C GLN A 59 19.44 -18.20 -13.77
N LEU A 60 18.79 -19.26 -14.25
CA LEU A 60 19.27 -20.05 -15.40
C LEU A 60 19.20 -19.25 -16.70
N ALA A 61 18.16 -18.45 -16.90
CA ALA A 61 18.05 -17.54 -18.05
C ALA A 61 19.23 -16.55 -18.09
N MET A 62 19.61 -15.99 -16.94
CA MET A 62 20.79 -15.11 -16.84
C MET A 62 22.13 -15.84 -16.98
N ARG A 63 22.22 -17.11 -16.58
CA ARG A 63 23.39 -17.95 -16.83
C ARG A 63 23.60 -18.12 -18.33
N ASP A 64 22.51 -18.38 -19.06
CA ASP A 64 22.54 -18.66 -20.50
C ASP A 64 22.69 -17.39 -21.34
N ASN A 65 22.07 -16.28 -20.92
CA ASN A 65 22.18 -14.97 -21.55
C ASN A 65 22.24 -13.84 -20.50
N ARG A 66 23.44 -13.27 -20.30
CA ARG A 66 23.68 -12.21 -19.28
C ARG A 66 23.15 -10.83 -19.68
N ASP A 67 22.73 -10.68 -20.93
CA ASP A 67 22.26 -9.42 -21.53
C ASP A 67 20.74 -9.43 -21.77
N ASP A 68 20.03 -10.47 -21.32
CA ASP A 68 18.57 -10.48 -21.32
C ASP A 68 18.04 -9.47 -20.30
N ALA A 69 17.68 -8.29 -20.79
CA ALA A 69 17.17 -7.19 -19.98
C ALA A 69 15.82 -7.53 -19.32
N ALA A 70 14.97 -8.32 -19.98
CA ALA A 70 13.67 -8.71 -19.47
C ALA A 70 13.81 -9.71 -18.30
N ALA A 71 14.64 -10.74 -18.48
CA ALA A 71 14.94 -11.69 -17.41
C ALA A 71 15.68 -11.02 -16.24
N THR A 72 16.62 -10.11 -16.53
CA THR A 72 17.34 -9.34 -15.52
C THR A 72 16.38 -8.48 -14.68
N PHE A 73 15.43 -7.80 -15.33
CA PHE A 73 14.44 -6.98 -14.62
C PHE A 73 13.52 -7.81 -13.74
N ARG A 74 12.97 -8.90 -14.27
CA ARG A 74 12.12 -9.83 -13.50
C ARG A 74 12.89 -10.42 -12.32
N LEU A 75 14.15 -10.83 -12.52
CA LEU A 75 14.96 -11.34 -11.42
C LEU A 75 15.26 -10.28 -10.35
N ALA A 76 15.42 -9.00 -10.74
CA ALA A 76 15.54 -7.89 -9.80
C ALA A 76 14.26 -7.68 -8.97
N GLN A 77 13.08 -7.83 -9.59
CA GLN A 77 11.79 -7.80 -8.86
C GLN A 77 11.72 -8.91 -7.81
N HIS A 78 12.07 -10.15 -8.17
CA HIS A 78 12.10 -11.26 -7.22
C HIS A 78 13.11 -11.05 -6.08
N TYR A 79 14.29 -10.50 -6.36
CA TYR A 79 15.26 -10.17 -5.31
C TYR A 79 14.71 -9.09 -4.36
N ARG A 80 14.05 -8.07 -4.90
CA ARG A 80 13.39 -7.02 -4.11
C ARG A 80 12.29 -7.59 -3.22
N GLU A 81 11.41 -8.44 -3.75
CA GLU A 81 10.33 -9.09 -2.98
C GLU A 81 10.85 -9.97 -1.83
N ARG A 82 12.04 -10.53 -1.99
CA ARG A 82 12.73 -11.33 -0.96
C ARG A 82 13.56 -10.49 0.01
N GLY A 83 13.60 -9.17 -0.17
CA GLY A 83 14.37 -8.23 0.66
C GLY A 83 15.86 -8.14 0.31
N ASP A 84 16.34 -8.80 -0.74
CA ASP A 84 17.73 -8.68 -1.22
C ASP A 84 17.86 -7.44 -2.13
N THR A 85 17.74 -6.26 -1.52
CA THR A 85 17.80 -4.97 -2.21
C THR A 85 19.15 -4.73 -2.87
N THR A 86 20.24 -5.28 -2.30
CA THR A 86 21.60 -5.13 -2.83
C THR A 86 21.72 -5.78 -4.22
N ARG A 87 21.27 -7.02 -4.38
CA ARG A 87 21.30 -7.67 -5.71
C ARG A 87 20.31 -7.03 -6.67
N ALA A 88 19.10 -6.68 -6.22
CA ALA A 88 18.13 -5.98 -7.06
C ALA A 88 18.70 -4.67 -7.61
N VAL A 89 19.33 -3.85 -6.76
CA VAL A 89 20.00 -2.59 -7.14
C VAL A 89 21.09 -2.84 -8.16
N ALA A 90 22.01 -3.78 -7.92
CA ALA A 90 23.11 -4.05 -8.86
C ALA A 90 22.63 -4.43 -10.27
N MET A 91 21.49 -5.12 -10.36
CA MET A 91 20.87 -5.49 -11.63
C MET A 91 20.17 -4.30 -12.29
N LEU A 92 19.41 -3.53 -11.51
CA LEU A 92 18.71 -2.33 -11.99
C LEU A 92 19.68 -1.23 -12.42
N GLU A 93 20.83 -1.09 -11.78
CA GLU A 93 21.88 -0.17 -12.20
C GLU A 93 22.36 -0.43 -13.62
N ARG A 94 22.55 -1.71 -13.97
CA ARG A 94 22.93 -2.10 -15.34
C ARG A 94 21.82 -1.72 -16.33
N LEU A 95 20.57 -2.00 -15.98
CA LEU A 95 19.41 -1.73 -16.84
C LEU A 95 19.15 -0.22 -17.03
N VAL A 96 19.26 0.56 -15.96
CA VAL A 96 19.10 2.03 -16.00
C VAL A 96 20.31 2.68 -16.68
N ALA A 97 21.51 2.07 -16.63
CA ALA A 97 22.64 2.55 -17.39
C ALA A 97 22.46 2.36 -18.91
N SER A 98 21.84 1.26 -19.35
CA SER A 98 21.57 1.00 -20.77
C SER A 98 20.34 1.73 -21.30
N GLU A 99 19.26 1.79 -20.53
CA GLU A 99 17.99 2.44 -20.90
C GLU A 99 17.53 3.42 -19.81
N PRO A 100 18.18 4.59 -19.66
CA PRO A 100 17.93 5.48 -18.53
C PRO A 100 16.51 6.06 -18.46
N ALA A 101 15.84 6.21 -19.61
CA ALA A 101 14.49 6.74 -19.71
C ALA A 101 13.39 5.67 -19.63
N ARG A 102 13.74 4.40 -19.41
CA ARG A 102 12.75 3.32 -19.29
C ARG A 102 12.08 3.36 -17.91
N ASP A 103 10.82 3.80 -17.92
CA ASP A 103 10.02 4.05 -16.73
C ASP A 103 9.96 2.87 -15.75
N SER A 104 9.76 1.65 -16.25
CA SER A 104 9.66 0.45 -15.41
C SER A 104 10.96 0.17 -14.62
N TYR A 105 12.12 0.35 -15.26
CA TYR A 105 13.41 0.11 -14.62
C TYR A 105 13.73 1.22 -13.61
N LEU A 106 13.49 2.46 -14.03
CA LEU A 106 13.76 3.62 -13.22
C LEU A 106 12.85 3.68 -11.99
N SER A 107 11.56 3.38 -12.11
CA SER A 107 10.61 3.38 -11.00
C SER A 107 11.05 2.44 -9.88
N LEU A 108 11.29 1.17 -10.20
CA LEU A 108 11.73 0.17 -9.23
C LEU A 108 13.09 0.52 -8.61
N TYR A 109 14.02 1.05 -9.42
CA TYR A 109 15.32 1.47 -8.92
C TYR A 109 15.22 2.62 -7.93
N LEU A 110 14.44 3.66 -8.25
CA LEU A 110 14.25 4.82 -7.39
C LEU A 110 13.52 4.44 -6.09
N GLU A 111 12.52 3.56 -6.15
CA GLU A 111 11.84 3.05 -4.96
C GLU A 111 12.82 2.39 -3.98
N ILE A 112 13.71 1.54 -4.47
CA ILE A 112 14.71 0.88 -3.62
C ILE A 112 15.68 1.89 -3.02
N LEU A 113 16.17 2.84 -3.83
CA LEU A 113 17.10 3.85 -3.34
C LEU A 113 16.50 4.80 -2.30
N VAL A 114 15.23 5.18 -2.47
CA VAL A 114 14.52 6.02 -1.51
C VAL A 114 14.31 5.26 -0.19
N ASP A 115 13.93 3.99 -0.26
CA ASP A 115 13.77 3.15 0.93
C ASP A 115 15.09 2.94 1.69
N ASP A 116 16.21 2.81 0.98
CA ASP A 116 17.55 2.70 1.55
C ASP A 116 18.14 4.06 2.01
N GLY A 117 17.38 5.16 1.89
CA GLY A 117 17.82 6.51 2.25
C GLY A 117 18.90 7.09 1.32
N ALA A 118 19.17 6.46 0.17
CA ALA A 118 20.15 6.88 -0.84
C ALA A 118 19.60 7.99 -1.75
N GLN A 119 19.01 9.02 -1.14
CA GLN A 119 18.32 10.13 -1.80
C GLN A 119 19.17 10.83 -2.88
N PRO A 120 20.45 11.19 -2.66
CA PRO A 120 21.25 11.84 -3.71
C PRO A 120 21.46 10.98 -4.95
N ARG A 121 21.54 9.65 -4.77
CA ARG A 121 21.69 8.69 -5.86
C ARG A 121 20.40 8.55 -6.66
N ALA A 122 19.25 8.58 -5.98
CA ALA A 122 17.94 8.60 -6.62
C ALA A 122 17.75 9.86 -7.47
N GLU A 123 18.10 11.03 -6.94
CA GLU A 123 18.04 12.30 -7.65
C GLU A 123 18.96 12.32 -8.88
N GLN A 124 20.19 11.81 -8.74
CA GLN A 124 21.12 11.69 -9.86
C GLN A 124 20.60 10.77 -10.96
N ALA A 125 20.00 9.63 -10.60
CA ALA A 125 19.42 8.70 -11.55
C ALA A 125 18.26 9.33 -12.33
N LEU A 126 17.35 10.03 -11.64
CA LEU A 126 16.24 10.73 -12.27
C LEU A 126 16.73 11.88 -13.18
N ALA A 127 17.75 12.64 -12.75
CA ALA A 127 18.33 13.69 -13.57
C ALA A 127 18.92 13.13 -14.88
N ARG A 128 19.64 12.00 -14.81
CA ARG A 128 20.14 11.29 -16.00
C ARG A 128 19.03 10.80 -16.91
N ALA A 129 17.95 10.26 -16.35
CA ALA A 129 16.79 9.82 -17.13
C ALA A 129 16.11 10.97 -17.89
N VAL A 130 15.96 12.14 -17.23
CA VAL A 130 15.42 13.35 -17.86
C VAL A 130 16.32 13.82 -19.00
N GLN A 131 17.65 13.82 -18.81
CA GLN A 131 18.61 14.14 -19.87
C GLN A 131 18.55 13.14 -21.04
N ALA A 132 18.25 11.88 -20.75
CA ALA A 132 18.07 10.82 -21.75
C ALA A 132 16.68 10.82 -22.42
N GLY A 133 15.82 11.80 -22.14
CA GLY A 133 14.53 11.96 -22.82
C GLY A 133 13.31 11.38 -22.09
N LEU A 134 13.39 11.12 -20.78
CA LEU A 134 12.21 10.73 -19.99
C LEU A 134 11.09 11.78 -20.12
N ALA A 135 9.88 11.31 -20.41
CA ALA A 135 8.73 12.18 -20.61
C ALA A 135 8.48 13.09 -19.38
N PRO A 136 8.15 14.39 -19.58
CA PRO A 136 7.97 15.33 -18.47
C PRO A 136 6.93 14.88 -17.43
N ALA A 137 5.85 14.22 -17.88
CA ALA A 137 4.81 13.67 -17.00
C ALA A 137 5.35 12.53 -16.10
N ALA A 138 6.09 11.58 -16.69
CA ALA A 138 6.72 10.49 -15.94
C ALA A 138 7.78 11.04 -14.96
N ALA A 139 8.61 11.98 -15.41
CA ALA A 139 9.58 12.64 -14.54
C ALA A 139 8.92 13.36 -13.36
N ALA A 140 7.77 14.02 -13.57
CA ALA A 140 7.02 14.66 -12.49
C ALA A 140 6.47 13.64 -11.49
N GLN A 141 5.97 12.49 -11.95
CA GLN A 141 5.51 11.41 -11.09
C GLN A 141 6.65 10.84 -10.25
N LEU A 142 7.80 10.55 -10.86
CA LEU A 142 8.97 10.03 -10.15
C LEU A 142 9.57 11.04 -9.17
N ARG A 143 9.57 12.34 -9.49
CA ARG A 143 9.98 13.39 -8.54
C ARG A 143 9.16 13.38 -7.25
N ARG A 144 7.89 12.97 -7.30
CA ARG A 144 7.06 12.83 -6.09
C ARG A 144 7.53 11.67 -5.21
N LEU A 145 7.98 10.56 -5.79
CA LEU A 145 8.55 9.43 -5.03
C LEU A 145 9.80 9.84 -4.24
N LEU A 146 10.59 10.75 -4.80
CA LEU A 146 11.81 11.27 -4.18
C LEU A 146 11.54 12.29 -3.07
N ARG A 147 10.31 12.78 -2.89
CA ARG A 147 10.03 13.70 -1.79
C ARG A 147 10.14 12.97 -0.45
N PRO A 148 10.67 13.61 0.60
CA PRO A 148 10.67 13.01 1.92
C PRO A 148 9.24 12.63 2.32
N PRO A 149 9.03 11.54 3.08
CA PRO A 149 7.70 11.07 3.48
C PRO A 149 6.83 12.19 4.07
N THR A 150 7.42 13.10 4.86
CA THR A 150 6.75 14.28 5.42
C THR A 150 6.14 15.22 4.38
N GLU A 151 6.79 15.40 3.23
CA GLU A 151 6.27 16.24 2.13
C GLU A 151 5.25 15.47 1.27
N ARG A 152 5.42 14.16 1.09
CA ARG A 152 4.43 13.30 0.42
C ARG A 152 3.12 13.22 1.22
N ASP A 153 3.22 13.10 2.54
CA ASP A 153 2.08 13.08 3.45
C ASP A 153 1.41 14.46 3.49
N ALA A 154 2.18 15.54 3.51
CA ALA A 154 1.64 16.91 3.44
C ALA A 154 0.96 17.22 2.09
N GLU A 155 1.50 16.73 0.96
CA GLU A 155 0.89 16.90 -0.36
C GLU A 155 -0.33 15.99 -0.56
N SER A 156 -0.32 14.79 0.03
CA SER A 156 -1.49 13.90 0.04
C SER A 156 -2.59 14.45 0.93
N ALA A 157 -2.24 15.02 2.09
CA ALA A 157 -3.15 15.78 2.95
C ALA A 157 -3.67 17.05 2.24
N ALA A 158 -2.81 17.79 1.55
CA ALA A 158 -3.22 18.98 0.78
C ALA A 158 -4.09 18.63 -0.43
N ARG A 159 -3.90 17.47 -1.07
CA ARG A 159 -4.77 16.96 -2.13
C ARG A 159 -6.10 16.47 -1.57
N GLN A 160 -6.10 15.81 -0.43
CA GLN A 160 -7.34 15.51 0.30
C GLN A 160 -8.07 16.80 0.66
N ASP A 161 -7.38 17.83 1.15
CA ASP A 161 -7.97 19.14 1.42
C ASP A 161 -8.50 19.83 0.15
N GLN A 162 -7.83 19.68 -0.99
CA GLN A 162 -8.29 20.23 -2.28
C GLN A 162 -9.46 19.45 -2.90
N ASP A 163 -9.49 18.13 -2.76
CA ASP A 163 -10.61 17.29 -3.21
C ASP A 163 -11.84 17.46 -2.29
N VAL A 164 -11.62 17.78 -1.00
CA VAL A 164 -12.67 18.13 -0.03
C VAL A 164 -13.13 19.59 -0.19
N ALA A 165 -12.31 20.48 -0.77
CA ALA A 165 -12.64 21.90 -0.97
C ALA A 165 -13.90 22.15 -1.84
N GLY A 166 -14.50 21.11 -2.43
CA GLY A 166 -15.78 21.18 -3.12
C GLY A 166 -17.01 20.71 -2.33
N ILE A 167 -16.86 20.10 -1.14
CA ILE A 167 -17.98 19.53 -0.39
C ILE A 167 -18.38 20.47 0.76
N VAL A 168 -19.31 21.38 0.47
CA VAL A 168 -19.99 22.15 1.53
C VAL A 168 -21.03 21.25 2.19
N PRO A 169 -20.92 20.91 3.49
CA PRO A 169 -21.87 20.02 4.14
C PRO A 169 -23.28 20.63 4.10
N THR A 170 -24.25 19.84 3.66
CA THR A 170 -25.66 20.24 3.69
C THR A 170 -26.20 20.12 5.12
N ASP A 171 -27.37 20.69 5.40
CA ASP A 171 -28.05 20.49 6.69
C ASP A 171 -28.36 19.00 6.93
N ALA A 172 -28.68 18.26 5.87
CA ALA A 172 -28.92 16.82 5.94
C ALA A 172 -27.66 16.04 6.35
N ASP A 173 -26.49 16.44 5.85
CA ASP A 173 -25.21 15.83 6.25
C ASP A 173 -24.91 16.10 7.72
N CYS A 174 -25.16 17.33 8.18
CA CYS A 174 -24.94 17.72 9.57
C CYS A 174 -25.87 16.94 10.52
N VAL A 175 -27.13 16.78 10.16
CA VAL A 175 -28.10 15.98 10.93
C VAL A 175 -27.69 14.51 10.92
N ARG A 176 -27.31 13.95 9.76
CA ARG A 176 -26.88 12.55 9.66
C ARG A 176 -25.66 12.27 10.53
N PHE A 177 -24.64 13.11 10.46
CA PHE A 177 -23.45 12.98 11.27
C PHE A 177 -23.77 13.11 12.77
N HIS A 178 -24.58 14.10 13.16
CA HIS A 178 -25.02 14.24 14.55
C HIS A 178 -25.73 12.98 15.05
N THR A 179 -26.63 12.39 14.25
CA THR A 179 -27.34 11.15 14.62
C THR A 179 -26.38 9.98 14.82
N LEU A 180 -25.43 9.80 13.90
CA LEU A 180 -24.47 8.69 13.93
C LEU A 180 -23.45 8.80 15.07
N PHE A 181 -23.06 10.03 15.44
CA PHE A 181 -21.96 10.29 16.38
C PHE A 181 -22.40 11.03 17.65
N SER A 182 -23.68 10.95 18.02
CA SER A 182 -24.17 11.58 19.25
C SER A 182 -23.67 10.83 20.49
N GLY A 183 -23.16 11.59 21.45
CA GLY A 183 -22.67 11.10 22.73
C GLY A 183 -23.44 11.69 23.91
N ARG A 184 -22.76 11.85 25.05
CA ARG A 184 -23.29 12.46 26.27
C ARG A 184 -23.96 13.81 26.03
N GLU A 185 -25.19 13.94 26.50
CA GLU A 185 -25.96 15.16 26.39
C GLU A 185 -25.31 16.32 27.17
N GLY A 186 -25.37 17.53 26.59
CA GLY A 186 -24.91 18.77 27.22
C GLY A 186 -23.40 18.95 27.32
N VAL A 187 -22.59 18.07 26.70
CA VAL A 187 -21.14 18.24 26.65
C VAL A 187 -20.53 17.64 25.39
N TYR A 188 -19.59 18.36 24.78
CA TYR A 188 -18.68 17.83 23.75
C TYR A 188 -17.25 18.28 24.07
N ALA A 189 -16.26 17.75 23.37
CA ALA A 189 -14.88 18.15 23.52
C ALA A 189 -14.43 18.97 22.30
N ARG A 190 -13.68 20.06 22.48
CA ARG A 190 -13.10 20.83 21.38
C ARG A 190 -11.59 20.68 21.37
N GLN A 191 -11.03 20.41 20.20
CA GLN A 191 -9.60 20.35 20.02
C GLN A 191 -8.99 21.75 20.14
N TRP A 192 -7.87 21.83 20.84
CA TRP A 192 -6.99 23.00 20.84
C TRP A 192 -5.58 22.55 20.44
N ALA A 193 -4.83 23.48 19.83
CA ALA A 193 -3.44 23.29 19.46
C ALA A 193 -2.64 24.54 19.82
N LYS A 194 -1.45 24.37 20.38
CA LYS A 194 -0.47 25.44 20.58
C LYS A 194 0.48 25.48 19.39
N ARG A 195 1.10 26.65 19.13
CA ARG A 195 2.10 26.84 18.06
C ARG A 195 3.33 25.92 18.16
N GLY A 196 3.56 25.24 19.29
CA GLY A 196 4.66 24.30 19.52
C GLY A 196 4.33 22.82 19.26
N GLY A 197 3.17 22.50 18.68
CA GLY A 197 2.78 21.12 18.34
C GLY A 197 2.09 20.33 19.47
N GLU A 198 2.04 20.88 20.68
CA GLU A 198 1.16 20.37 21.74
C GLU A 198 -0.31 20.66 21.40
N GLY A 199 -1.16 19.65 21.51
CA GLY A 199 -2.60 19.79 21.36
C GLY A 199 -3.34 18.90 22.35
N GLY A 200 -4.64 19.13 22.47
CA GLY A 200 -5.48 18.35 23.36
C GLY A 200 -6.94 18.64 23.10
N TYR A 201 -7.78 18.17 24.02
CA TYR A 201 -9.21 18.37 23.98
C TYR A 201 -9.67 18.97 25.31
N SER A 202 -10.56 19.95 25.23
CA SER A 202 -11.19 20.57 26.40
C SER A 202 -12.70 20.39 26.33
N PRO A 203 -13.37 20.07 27.44
CA PRO A 203 -14.82 19.97 27.46
C PRO A 203 -15.45 21.35 27.20
N VAL A 204 -16.54 21.34 26.45
CA VAL A 204 -17.46 22.46 26.23
C VAL A 204 -18.82 22.01 26.74
N HIS A 205 -19.31 22.65 27.79
CA HIS A 205 -20.56 22.32 28.47
C HIS A 205 -21.77 22.91 27.76
N GLU A 206 -21.95 22.50 26.51
CA GLU A 206 -23.05 22.88 25.64
C GLU A 206 -23.54 21.63 24.88
N PRO A 207 -24.81 21.60 24.41
CA PRO A 207 -25.29 20.51 23.58
C PRO A 207 -24.48 20.38 22.28
N PHE A 208 -24.12 19.16 21.91
CA PHE A 208 -23.63 18.86 20.56
C PHE A 208 -24.79 18.99 19.57
N THR A 209 -24.71 19.91 18.60
CA THR A 209 -25.80 20.21 17.65
C THR A 209 -25.34 20.12 16.20
N PRO A 210 -26.24 20.02 15.21
CA PRO A 210 -25.89 20.08 13.79
C PRO A 210 -25.09 21.34 13.40
N ALA A 211 -25.29 22.47 14.09
CA ALA A 211 -24.50 23.67 13.86
C ALA A 211 -23.03 23.49 14.31
N ILE A 212 -22.80 22.77 15.41
CA ILE A 212 -21.45 22.41 15.86
C ILE A 212 -20.81 21.41 14.90
N VAL A 213 -21.58 20.43 14.41
CA VAL A 213 -21.14 19.49 13.37
C VAL A 213 -20.71 20.22 12.10
N ARG A 214 -21.49 21.22 11.65
CA ARG A 214 -21.14 22.01 10.47
C ARG A 214 -19.74 22.64 10.61
N ASN A 215 -19.44 23.24 11.76
CA ASN A 215 -18.12 23.81 12.02
C ASN A 215 -17.02 22.75 12.08
N HIS A 216 -17.33 21.55 12.56
CA HIS A 216 -16.42 20.41 12.54
C HIS A 216 -16.10 19.95 11.11
N LEU A 217 -17.12 19.74 10.29
CA LEU A 217 -16.99 19.30 8.90
C LEU A 217 -16.33 20.35 7.99
N LEU A 218 -16.52 21.65 8.29
CA LEU A 218 -15.84 22.75 7.61
C LEU A 218 -14.39 22.95 8.08
N GLY A 219 -13.91 22.20 9.08
CA GLY A 219 -12.56 22.33 9.61
C GLY A 219 -12.32 23.58 10.46
N THR A 220 -13.37 24.33 10.82
CA THR A 220 -13.26 25.51 11.72
C THR A 220 -12.65 25.11 13.06
N TYR A 221 -13.00 23.93 13.56
CA TYR A 221 -12.37 23.28 14.72
C TYR A 221 -12.74 21.80 14.77
N THR A 222 -11.91 20.97 15.38
CA THR A 222 -12.22 19.54 15.59
C THR A 222 -13.02 19.34 16.87
N VAL A 223 -14.05 18.50 16.79
CA VAL A 223 -14.89 18.12 17.93
C VAL A 223 -14.62 16.66 18.30
N GLY A 224 -14.51 16.38 19.59
CA GLY A 224 -14.58 15.03 20.15
C GLY A 224 -15.91 14.85 20.89
N VAL A 225 -16.34 13.60 21.03
CA VAL A 225 -17.59 13.24 21.72
C VAL A 225 -17.30 12.29 22.88
N TYR A 226 -18.13 12.35 23.91
CA TYR A 226 -18.13 11.39 25.01
C TYR A 226 -19.13 10.28 24.66
N PRO A 227 -18.72 9.06 24.25
CA PRO A 227 -19.63 8.13 23.57
C PRO A 227 -20.80 7.62 24.42
N VAL A 228 -20.64 7.58 25.74
CA VAL A 228 -21.66 7.08 26.67
C VAL A 228 -22.61 8.20 27.08
N ARG A 229 -23.90 8.00 26.81
CA ARG A 229 -25.00 8.92 27.08
C ARG A 229 -25.40 8.92 28.56
N LEU A 230 -26.19 9.90 28.97
CA LEU A 230 -26.63 10.01 30.38
C LEU A 230 -27.50 8.83 30.83
N ASP A 231 -28.21 8.19 29.91
CA ASP A 231 -29.01 7.00 30.16
C ASP A 231 -28.19 5.68 30.13
N GLY A 232 -26.87 5.77 29.96
CA GLY A 232 -25.98 4.61 29.88
C GLY A 232 -25.94 3.92 28.51
N THR A 233 -26.58 4.48 27.49
CA THR A 233 -26.55 3.95 26.12
C THR A 233 -25.44 4.60 25.27
N ALA A 234 -25.22 4.09 24.05
CA ALA A 234 -24.32 4.66 23.06
C ALA A 234 -24.93 4.52 21.66
N THR A 235 -24.60 5.42 20.74
CA THR A 235 -25.05 5.35 19.34
C THR A 235 -24.04 4.67 18.42
N PHE A 236 -22.79 4.56 18.85
CA PHE A 236 -21.72 3.89 18.13
C PHE A 236 -20.64 3.37 19.09
N PHE A 237 -19.80 2.48 18.57
CA PHE A 237 -18.49 2.18 19.16
C PHE A 237 -17.43 2.08 18.05
N ALA A 238 -16.17 2.25 18.42
CA ALA A 238 -15.05 2.10 17.50
C ALA A 238 -14.26 0.83 17.84
N VAL A 239 -13.80 0.14 16.81
CA VAL A 239 -12.77 -0.89 16.93
C VAL A 239 -11.56 -0.40 16.14
N ASP A 240 -10.39 -0.42 16.77
CA ASP A 240 -9.14 -0.03 16.14
C ASP A 240 -8.26 -1.27 15.98
N LEU A 241 -7.89 -1.56 14.73
CA LEU A 241 -6.87 -2.55 14.41
C LEU A 241 -5.56 -1.81 14.14
N ASP A 242 -4.73 -1.71 15.16
CA ASP A 242 -3.44 -1.03 15.10
C ASP A 242 -2.26 -1.99 15.13
N ILE A 243 -1.16 -1.58 14.48
CA ILE A 243 0.15 -2.21 14.68
C ILE A 243 0.74 -1.67 15.98
N ASN A 244 1.15 -2.58 16.86
CA ASN A 244 1.82 -2.19 18.10
C ASN A 244 3.13 -1.39 17.83
N LYS A 245 3.48 -0.51 18.76
CA LYS A 245 4.61 0.42 18.60
C LYS A 245 5.96 -0.28 18.40
N THR A 246 6.19 -1.41 19.09
CA THR A 246 7.46 -2.16 18.99
C THR A 246 7.62 -2.84 17.63
N ALA A 247 6.53 -3.36 17.05
CA ALA A 247 6.52 -3.91 15.71
C ALA A 247 6.72 -2.80 14.66
N LEU A 248 6.12 -1.62 14.84
CA LEU A 248 6.40 -0.46 13.98
C LEU A 248 7.87 -0.03 14.03
N GLN A 249 8.48 -0.02 15.21
CA GLN A 249 9.91 0.30 15.37
C GLN A 249 10.81 -0.72 14.68
N ARG A 250 10.50 -2.02 14.79
CA ARG A 250 11.22 -3.06 14.07
C ARG A 250 11.05 -2.92 12.55
N ALA A 251 9.82 -2.69 12.09
CA ALA A 251 9.49 -2.52 10.68
C ALA A 251 10.25 -1.36 10.02
N ALA A 252 10.67 -0.34 10.78
CA ALA A 252 11.45 0.77 10.26
C ALA A 252 12.85 0.38 9.73
N GLY A 253 13.39 -0.77 10.14
CA GLY A 253 14.70 -1.27 9.67
C GLY A 253 14.70 -2.74 9.21
N ASP A 254 13.55 -3.40 9.19
CA ASP A 254 13.36 -4.81 8.79
C ASP A 254 12.24 -4.87 7.74
N HIS A 255 12.62 -4.67 6.47
CA HIS A 255 11.69 -4.59 5.34
C HIS A 255 10.84 -5.85 5.15
N PRO A 256 11.39 -7.09 5.21
CA PRO A 256 10.58 -8.31 5.16
C PRO A 256 9.52 -8.34 6.28
N PHE A 257 9.88 -7.90 7.48
CA PHE A 257 8.94 -7.80 8.58
C PHE A 257 7.88 -6.72 8.33
N ALA A 258 8.26 -5.55 7.82
CA ALA A 258 7.33 -4.48 7.45
C ALA A 258 6.29 -4.94 6.42
N ASP A 259 6.73 -5.67 5.40
CA ASP A 259 5.82 -6.20 4.38
C ASP A 259 4.93 -7.31 4.91
N SER A 260 5.44 -8.17 5.80
CA SER A 260 4.62 -9.17 6.50
C SER A 260 3.51 -8.53 7.35
N LEU A 261 3.78 -7.38 7.98
CA LEU A 261 2.78 -6.61 8.73
C LEU A 261 1.75 -5.98 7.79
N ARG A 262 2.19 -5.40 6.68
CA ARG A 262 1.29 -4.83 5.66
C ARG A 262 0.36 -5.89 5.08
N GLN A 263 0.88 -7.08 4.77
CA GLN A 263 0.07 -8.21 4.28
C GLN A 263 -0.92 -8.69 5.34
N THR A 264 -0.48 -8.79 6.60
CA THR A 264 -1.36 -9.12 7.73
C THR A 264 -2.51 -8.12 7.84
N LEU A 265 -2.25 -6.80 7.85
CA LEU A 265 -3.30 -5.78 7.90
C LEU A 265 -4.25 -5.85 6.69
N ARG A 266 -3.72 -6.11 5.49
CA ARG A 266 -4.54 -6.26 4.27
C ARG A 266 -5.47 -7.47 4.35
N ARG A 267 -5.06 -8.54 5.03
CA ARG A 267 -5.85 -9.76 5.18
C ARG A 267 -6.85 -9.65 6.34
N GLU A 268 -6.38 -9.28 7.53
CA GLU A 268 -7.22 -9.24 8.73
C GLU A 268 -8.22 -8.07 8.69
N GLY A 269 -7.88 -6.98 7.98
CA GLY A 269 -8.73 -5.81 7.87
C GLY A 269 -10.15 -6.13 7.35
N PRO A 270 -10.28 -6.66 6.12
CA PRO A 270 -11.56 -7.11 5.57
C PRO A 270 -12.18 -8.28 6.33
N ARG A 271 -11.37 -9.14 6.94
CA ARG A 271 -11.88 -10.27 7.74
C ARG A 271 -12.67 -9.79 8.95
N LEU A 272 -12.14 -8.83 9.72
CA LEU A 272 -12.84 -8.24 10.86
C LEU A 272 -14.11 -7.49 10.41
N LEU A 273 -14.06 -6.81 9.26
CA LEU A 273 -15.25 -6.21 8.66
C LEU A 273 -16.33 -7.26 8.36
N GLY A 274 -15.94 -8.42 7.83
CA GLY A 274 -16.83 -9.55 7.61
C GLY A 274 -17.50 -10.04 8.89
N VAL A 275 -16.71 -10.27 9.95
CA VAL A 275 -17.21 -10.70 11.26
C VAL A 275 -18.21 -9.70 11.84
N LEU A 276 -17.90 -8.40 11.82
CA LEU A 276 -18.82 -7.38 12.34
C LEU A 276 -20.15 -7.35 11.57
N ARG A 277 -20.11 -7.53 10.24
CA ARG A 277 -21.31 -7.60 9.40
C ARG A 277 -22.12 -8.88 9.65
N GLU A 278 -21.47 -10.01 9.85
CA GLU A 278 -22.11 -11.29 10.21
C GLU A 278 -22.84 -11.22 11.55
N LEU A 279 -22.31 -10.43 12.49
CA LEU A 279 -22.97 -10.12 13.76
C LEU A 279 -24.16 -9.14 13.62
N GLY A 280 -24.46 -8.68 12.40
CA GLY A 280 -25.58 -7.80 12.10
C GLY A 280 -25.29 -6.31 12.27
N PHE A 281 -24.04 -5.91 12.47
CA PHE A 281 -23.70 -4.51 12.67
C PHE A 281 -23.59 -3.72 11.36
N SER A 282 -24.02 -2.46 11.41
CA SER A 282 -23.72 -1.45 10.40
C SER A 282 -22.35 -0.83 10.67
N VAL A 283 -21.41 -0.99 9.75
CA VAL A 283 -20.01 -0.60 9.96
C VAL A 283 -19.50 0.27 8.83
N LEU A 284 -18.93 1.43 9.18
CA LEU A 284 -18.08 2.23 8.30
C LEU A 284 -16.63 1.82 8.52
N PHE A 285 -16.04 1.23 7.49
CA PHE A 285 -14.62 0.85 7.47
C PHE A 285 -13.78 1.99 6.90
N GLU A 286 -12.82 2.45 7.71
CA GLU A 286 -11.90 3.51 7.35
C GLU A 286 -10.46 2.97 7.26
N ASN A 287 -9.80 3.26 6.14
CA ASN A 287 -8.37 3.00 5.98
C ASN A 287 -7.59 4.27 6.36
N SER A 288 -7.19 4.36 7.62
CA SER A 288 -6.43 5.49 8.18
C SER A 288 -4.97 5.57 7.70
N GLY A 289 -4.56 4.69 6.77
CA GLY A 289 -3.20 4.63 6.23
C GLY A 289 -2.20 4.00 7.20
N TYR A 290 -1.01 3.68 6.67
CA TYR A 290 0.25 3.21 7.31
C TYR A 290 0.19 2.24 8.51
N LYS A 291 -0.54 2.58 9.59
CA LYS A 291 -0.47 1.99 10.92
C LYS A 291 -1.72 1.25 11.40
N GLY A 292 -2.90 1.46 10.79
CA GLY A 292 -4.12 0.85 11.31
C GLY A 292 -5.35 0.85 10.39
N ARG A 293 -6.45 0.33 10.93
CA ARG A 293 -7.81 0.34 10.36
C ARG A 293 -8.78 0.72 11.46
N HIS A 294 -9.71 1.61 11.17
CA HIS A 294 -10.78 1.98 12.09
C HIS A 294 -12.12 1.42 11.60
N TYR A 295 -12.92 0.94 12.53
CA TYR A 295 -14.25 0.40 12.27
C TYR A 295 -15.21 1.18 13.14
N TRP A 296 -15.95 2.10 12.53
CA TRP A 296 -17.01 2.84 13.19
C TRP A 296 -18.29 2.02 13.10
N VAL A 297 -18.71 1.46 14.24
CA VAL A 297 -19.86 0.57 14.32
C VAL A 297 -21.05 1.32 14.88
N PHE A 298 -22.12 1.45 14.10
CA PHE A 298 -23.33 2.19 14.46
C PHE A 298 -24.41 1.26 15.01
N LEU A 299 -25.03 1.67 16.12
CA LEU A 299 -25.98 0.89 16.92
C LEU A 299 -27.45 1.27 16.66
N ALA A 300 -27.75 1.69 15.43
CA ALA A 300 -29.07 2.19 15.02
C ALA A 300 -30.22 1.23 15.35
#